data_AF-A0A7J5ZWQ0-F1
#
_entry.id   AF-A0A7J5ZWQ0-F1
#
_cell.length_a   1.000
_cell.length_b   1.000
_cell.length_c   1.000
_cell.angle_alpha   90.00
_cell.angle_beta   90.00
_cell.angle_gamma   90.00
#
_symmetry.space_group_name_H-M   'P 1'
#
loop_
_entity.id
_entity.type
_entity.pdbx_description
1 polymer ?
#
loop_
_entity_poly.entity_id
_entity_poly.type
_entity_poly.pdbx_seq_one_letter_code
_entity_poly.pdbx_strand_id
1 'polypeptide(L)'
;MSRLYLLFLGLLLAELNDVTAAECAEGQKVSEEGICIDEDECEDRERCGPNATCFNTDGSYYCQCVTGFWINKDKIKFTADEGVECRDINECRELNNICGPNAQCRNSIGSYYCTCVPGFVASNGQERFNARQDVTCKGEV
;
A
#
# COMPACT_ATOMS: atom_id res chain seq x y z
N MET A 1 -9.47 -55.81 38.42
CA MET A 1 -9.14 -55.25 37.10
C MET A 1 -8.88 -53.77 37.31
N SER A 2 -7.60 -53.40 37.23
CA SER A 2 -7.00 -52.34 38.04
C SER A 2 -7.41 -50.94 37.60
N ARG A 3 -7.62 -50.02 38.56
CA ARG A 3 -7.70 -48.56 38.32
C ARG A 3 -6.47 -48.02 37.58
N LEU A 4 -5.37 -48.79 37.57
CA LEU A 4 -4.18 -48.53 36.77
C LEU A 4 -4.44 -48.63 35.25
N TYR A 5 -5.39 -49.46 34.80
CA TYR A 5 -5.69 -49.65 33.37
C TYR A 5 -6.43 -48.45 32.75
N LEU A 6 -7.22 -47.71 33.55
CA LEU A 6 -7.91 -46.49 33.11
C LEU A 6 -6.95 -45.30 33.00
N LEU A 7 -5.87 -45.27 33.80
CA LEU A 7 -4.80 -44.28 33.64
C LEU A 7 -3.98 -44.55 32.37
N PHE A 8 -3.74 -45.82 32.03
CA PHE A 8 -3.01 -46.20 30.81
C PHE A 8 -3.82 -46.02 29.51
N LEU A 9 -5.16 -46.15 29.55
CA LEU A 9 -6.03 -45.78 28.41
C LEU A 9 -6.25 -44.27 28.29
N GLY A 10 -6.02 -43.50 29.36
CA GLY A 10 -5.98 -42.03 29.33
C GLY A 10 -4.70 -41.46 28.71
N LEU A 11 -3.64 -42.25 28.59
CA LEU A 11 -2.42 -41.92 27.84
C LEU A 11 -2.56 -42.21 26.33
N LEU A 12 -3.70 -42.73 25.89
CA LEU A 12 -4.11 -42.74 24.48
C LEU A 12 -5.05 -41.56 24.17
N LEU A 13 -5.05 -40.51 25.01
CA LEU A 13 -5.63 -39.22 24.66
C LEU A 13 -4.53 -38.40 24.02
N ALA A 14 -4.53 -38.45 22.69
CA ALA A 14 -3.88 -37.53 21.77
C ALA A 14 -2.49 -37.03 22.23
N GLU A 15 -1.45 -37.56 21.60
CA GLU A 15 -0.39 -36.66 21.14
C GLU A 15 -1.07 -35.65 20.21
N LEU A 16 -1.72 -34.63 20.77
CA LEU A 16 -1.89 -33.38 20.07
C LEU A 16 -0.44 -32.93 19.90
N ASN A 17 0.12 -33.20 18.73
CA ASN A 17 1.22 -32.41 18.20
C ASN A 17 0.67 -30.99 18.12
N ASP A 18 0.59 -30.30 19.26
CA ASP A 18 0.22 -28.90 19.34
C ASP A 18 1.34 -28.18 18.61
N VAL A 19 1.06 -27.84 17.34
CA VAL A 19 2.01 -27.12 16.50
C VAL A 19 2.36 -25.85 17.24
N THR A 20 3.61 -25.72 17.65
CA THR A 20 4.08 -24.55 18.38
C THR A 20 4.46 -23.45 17.41
N ALA A 21 4.48 -22.19 17.87
CA ALA A 21 4.90 -21.07 17.02
C ALA A 21 6.33 -21.24 16.45
N ALA A 22 7.19 -22.05 17.10
CA ALA A 22 8.53 -22.35 16.62
C ALA A 22 8.57 -23.35 15.45
N GLU A 23 7.46 -24.03 15.16
CA GLU A 23 7.32 -24.98 14.06
C GLU A 23 6.66 -24.35 12.82
N CYS A 24 6.10 -23.14 12.96
CA CYS A 24 5.56 -22.37 11.85
C CYS A 24 6.66 -21.65 11.07
N ALA A 25 6.38 -21.35 9.79
CA ALA A 25 7.25 -20.52 8.99
C ALA A 25 7.26 -19.07 9.51
N GLU A 26 8.24 -18.27 9.08
CA GLU A 26 8.27 -16.84 9.38
C GLU A 26 6.99 -16.15 8.87
N GLY A 27 6.44 -15.21 9.65
CA GLY A 27 5.20 -14.51 9.33
C GLY A 27 3.91 -15.32 9.57
N GLN A 28 4.00 -16.50 10.18
CA GLN A 28 2.83 -17.31 10.53
C GLN A 28 2.59 -17.37 12.04
N LYS A 29 1.33 -17.54 12.41
CA LYS A 29 0.88 -17.77 13.79
C LYS A 29 0.10 -19.09 13.91
N VAL A 30 0.08 -19.66 15.11
CA VAL A 30 -0.71 -20.86 15.40
C VAL A 30 -2.17 -20.45 15.63
N SER A 31 -3.11 -21.10 14.94
CA SER A 31 -4.54 -20.93 15.15
C SER A 31 -5.04 -21.70 16.40
N GLU A 32 -6.30 -21.50 16.77
CA GLU A 32 -6.94 -22.28 17.85
C GLU A 32 -7.00 -23.80 17.56
N GLU A 33 -6.88 -24.20 16.30
CA GLU A 33 -6.89 -25.60 15.85
C GLU A 33 -5.49 -26.22 15.81
N GLY A 34 -4.45 -25.50 16.26
CA GLY A 34 -3.07 -26.00 16.24
C GLY A 34 -2.51 -26.14 14.83
N ILE A 35 -2.93 -25.27 13.91
CA ILE A 35 -2.38 -25.20 12.55
C ILE A 35 -1.71 -23.84 12.33
N CYS A 36 -0.63 -23.82 11.54
CA CYS A 36 -0.01 -22.56 11.13
C CYS A 36 -0.90 -21.87 10.11
N ILE A 37 -1.29 -20.64 10.44
CA ILE A 37 -2.00 -19.74 9.53
C ILE A 37 -1.16 -18.50 9.32
N ASP A 38 -1.35 -17.89 8.17
CA ASP A 38 -0.80 -16.59 7.85
C ASP A 38 -1.25 -15.54 8.88
N GLU A 39 -0.31 -14.70 9.34
CA GLU A 39 -0.62 -13.55 10.17
C GLU A 39 -0.97 -12.37 9.27
N ASP A 40 -2.24 -11.97 9.23
CA ASP A 40 -2.62 -10.77 8.47
C ASP A 40 -2.10 -9.50 9.17
N GLU A 41 -0.96 -8.99 8.71
CA GLU A 41 -0.38 -7.77 9.28
C GLU A 41 -1.14 -6.50 8.91
N CYS A 42 -2.09 -6.57 7.97
CA CYS A 42 -2.92 -5.45 7.55
C CYS A 42 -4.15 -5.24 8.44
N GLU A 43 -4.41 -6.12 9.41
CA GLU A 43 -5.35 -5.86 10.51
C GLU A 43 -4.89 -4.66 11.36
N ASP A 44 -3.58 -4.40 11.42
CA ASP A 44 -3.03 -3.14 11.92
C ASP A 44 -3.07 -2.05 10.84
N ARG A 45 -4.03 -1.14 10.97
CA ARG A 45 -4.23 -0.04 10.03
C ARG A 45 -3.09 0.99 10.02
N GLU A 46 -2.27 1.04 11.06
CA GLU A 46 -1.16 2.00 11.18
C GLU A 46 0.16 1.43 10.67
N ARG A 47 0.22 0.12 10.41
CA ARG A 47 1.42 -0.63 9.98
C ARG A 47 2.21 0.05 8.87
N CYS A 48 1.52 0.50 7.81
CA CYS A 48 2.16 1.06 6.61
C CYS A 48 2.40 2.58 6.66
N GLY A 49 1.97 3.26 7.73
CA GLY A 49 2.08 4.72 7.82
C GLY A 49 1.20 5.47 6.80
N PRO A 50 1.35 6.81 6.71
CA PRO A 50 0.51 7.65 5.88
C PRO A 50 0.79 7.48 4.38
N ASN A 51 -0.24 7.70 3.55
CA ASN A 51 -0.16 7.65 2.08
C ASN A 51 0.30 6.29 1.52
N ALA A 52 0.02 5.20 2.24
CA ALA A 52 0.30 3.85 1.80
C ALA A 52 -0.90 2.91 2.06
N THR A 53 -1.00 1.86 1.26
CA THR A 53 -1.98 0.78 1.39
C THR A 53 -1.24 -0.51 1.77
N CYS A 54 -1.75 -1.24 2.75
CA CYS A 54 -1.23 -2.55 3.14
C CYS A 54 -1.81 -3.67 2.27
N PHE A 55 -0.97 -4.64 1.92
CA PHE A 55 -1.33 -5.86 1.21
C PHE A 55 -0.75 -7.07 1.95
N ASN A 56 -1.63 -7.91 2.47
CA ASN A 56 -1.26 -9.15 3.14
C ASN A 56 -0.87 -10.22 2.10
N THR A 57 0.11 -11.06 2.43
CA THR A 57 0.62 -12.16 1.60
C THR A 57 0.98 -13.37 2.46
N ASP A 58 1.01 -14.57 1.91
CA ASP A 58 1.37 -15.75 2.70
C ASP A 58 2.80 -15.64 3.28
N GLY A 59 2.88 -15.55 4.61
CA GLY A 59 4.10 -15.41 5.40
C GLY A 59 4.69 -13.99 5.45
N SER A 60 3.98 -12.96 4.95
CA SER A 60 4.48 -11.58 4.97
C SER A 60 3.41 -10.56 4.55
N TYR A 61 3.83 -9.31 4.39
CA TYR A 61 3.01 -8.25 3.82
C TYR A 61 3.89 -7.30 3.02
N TYR A 62 3.25 -6.41 2.28
CA TYR A 62 3.91 -5.22 1.79
C TYR A 62 2.98 -4.02 1.82
N CYS A 63 3.59 -2.87 2.04
CA CYS A 63 3.00 -1.57 1.89
C CYS A 63 3.27 -1.05 0.49
N GLN A 64 2.29 -0.38 -0.11
CA GLN A 64 2.45 0.31 -1.38
C GLN A 64 2.01 1.75 -1.25
N CYS A 65 2.84 2.70 -1.68
CA CYS A 65 2.45 4.10 -1.76
C CYS A 65 1.20 4.27 -2.63
N VAL A 66 0.28 5.10 -2.17
CA VAL A 66 -0.92 5.46 -2.94
C VAL A 66 -0.52 6.27 -4.18
N THR A 67 -1.42 6.31 -5.17
CA THR A 67 -1.21 7.10 -6.40
C THR A 67 -0.85 8.55 -6.07
N GLY A 68 0.20 9.08 -6.69
CA GLY A 68 0.73 10.42 -6.43
C GLY A 68 1.84 10.45 -5.38
N PHE A 69 2.23 9.29 -4.82
CA PHE A 69 3.31 9.19 -3.84
C PHE A 69 4.33 8.09 -4.21
N TRP A 70 5.55 8.25 -3.71
CA TRP A 70 6.64 7.30 -3.88
C TRP A 70 7.64 7.33 -2.72
N ILE A 71 8.45 6.30 -2.57
CA ILE A 71 9.62 6.34 -1.66
C ILE A 71 10.75 7.09 -2.35
N ASN A 72 11.01 6.72 -3.60
CA ASN A 72 11.94 7.35 -4.51
C ASN A 72 11.49 7.07 -5.96
N LYS A 73 12.24 7.60 -6.93
CA LYS A 73 11.82 7.73 -8.34
C LYS A 73 11.18 6.48 -8.97
N ASP A 74 11.57 5.30 -8.51
CA ASP A 74 11.12 4.02 -9.06
C ASP A 74 10.65 3.01 -7.99
N LYS A 75 10.56 3.40 -6.71
CA LYS A 75 10.17 2.50 -5.61
C LYS A 75 8.86 2.97 -4.96
N ILE A 76 7.84 2.11 -5.06
CA ILE A 76 6.52 2.33 -4.44
C ILE A 76 6.13 1.26 -3.41
N LYS A 77 6.82 0.11 -3.38
CA LYS A 77 6.55 -0.99 -2.43
C LYS A 77 7.64 -1.08 -1.36
N PHE A 78 7.25 -1.39 -0.13
CA PHE A 78 8.12 -1.51 1.04
C PHE A 78 7.47 -2.36 2.13
N THR A 79 8.21 -2.67 3.19
CA THR A 79 7.70 -3.24 4.44
C THR A 79 7.97 -2.25 5.58
N ALA A 80 7.21 -2.32 6.68
CA ALA A 80 7.33 -1.31 7.75
C ALA A 80 8.70 -1.30 8.44
N ASP A 81 9.41 -2.45 8.44
CA ASP A 81 10.77 -2.60 8.95
C ASP A 81 11.83 -1.83 8.14
N GLU A 82 11.55 -1.45 6.89
CA GLU A 82 12.46 -0.61 6.11
C GLU A 82 12.54 0.84 6.62
N GLY A 83 11.57 1.29 7.44
CA GLY A 83 11.54 2.65 7.98
C GLY A 83 11.39 3.75 6.91
N VAL A 84 10.72 3.43 5.80
CA VAL A 84 10.51 4.35 4.67
C VAL A 84 9.12 4.99 4.72
N GLU A 85 9.01 6.19 4.13
CA GLU A 85 7.76 6.95 4.05
C GLU A 85 7.43 7.33 2.62
N CYS A 86 6.13 7.31 2.28
CA CYS A 86 5.62 7.75 0.99
C CYS A 86 5.58 9.27 0.90
N ARG A 87 6.33 9.82 -0.05
CA ARG A 87 6.46 11.26 -0.30
C ARG A 87 5.70 11.65 -1.55
N ASP A 88 5.12 12.84 -1.52
CA ASP A 88 4.45 13.43 -2.65
C ASP A 88 5.36 13.47 -3.90
N ILE A 89 4.81 13.06 -5.03
CA ILE A 89 5.49 13.17 -6.32
C ILE A 89 5.29 14.59 -6.81
N ASN A 90 6.37 15.32 -7.10
CA ASN A 90 6.23 16.60 -7.76
C ASN A 90 6.16 16.43 -9.27
N GLU A 91 4.96 16.18 -9.82
CA GLU A 91 4.83 15.86 -11.24
C GLU A 91 5.31 17.01 -12.15
N CYS A 92 5.23 18.26 -11.68
CA CYS A 92 5.74 19.42 -12.41
C CYS A 92 7.27 19.44 -12.56
N ARG A 93 8.00 18.78 -11.65
CA ARG A 93 9.46 18.66 -11.70
C ARG A 93 9.89 17.38 -12.39
N GLU A 94 9.13 16.31 -12.21
CA GLU A 94 9.49 14.98 -12.69
C GLU A 94 9.08 14.76 -14.15
N LEU A 95 7.99 15.40 -14.59
CA LEU A 95 7.44 15.26 -15.94
C LEU A 95 7.47 16.60 -16.67
N ASN A 96 8.42 16.73 -17.59
CA ASN A 96 8.55 17.93 -18.42
C ASN A 96 7.31 18.13 -19.29
N ASN A 97 6.81 19.37 -19.31
CA ASN A 97 5.68 19.80 -20.13
C ASN A 97 4.40 18.98 -19.94
N ILE A 98 4.16 18.47 -18.72
CA ILE A 98 2.99 17.63 -18.42
C ILE A 98 1.65 18.31 -18.74
N CYS A 99 1.55 19.63 -18.59
CA CYS A 99 0.33 20.39 -18.86
C CYS A 99 0.13 20.80 -20.33
N GLY A 100 1.09 20.48 -21.20
CA GLY A 100 1.08 20.92 -22.59
C GLY A 100 1.40 22.41 -22.78
N PRO A 101 1.36 22.89 -24.04
CA PRO A 101 1.73 24.25 -24.38
C PRO A 101 0.73 25.28 -23.82
N ASN A 102 1.23 26.49 -23.52
CA ASN A 102 0.45 27.60 -22.99
C ASN A 102 -0.26 27.31 -21.65
N ALA A 103 0.26 26.33 -20.89
CA ALA A 103 -0.22 25.98 -19.57
C ALA A 103 0.94 25.99 -18.56
N GLN A 104 0.63 26.32 -17.30
CA GLN A 104 1.54 26.19 -16.16
C GLN A 104 1.11 25.01 -15.30
N CYS A 105 2.10 24.21 -14.87
CA CYS A 105 1.89 23.15 -13.89
C CYS A 105 2.01 23.68 -12.46
N ARG A 106 1.13 23.22 -11.57
CA ARG A 106 1.18 23.48 -10.13
C ARG A 106 1.05 22.17 -9.37
N ASN A 107 2.05 21.88 -8.55
CA ASN A 107 2.06 20.71 -7.69
C ASN A 107 1.06 20.85 -6.54
N SER A 108 0.46 19.74 -6.13
CA SER A 108 -0.43 19.64 -4.96
C SER A 108 -0.17 18.30 -4.25
N ILE A 109 -0.62 18.15 -3.01
CA ILE A 109 -0.39 16.89 -2.30
C ILE A 109 -1.20 15.77 -2.96
N GLY A 110 -0.51 14.72 -3.40
CA GLY A 110 -1.05 13.54 -4.09
C GLY A 110 -1.43 13.77 -5.56
N SER A 111 -1.16 14.96 -6.13
CA SER A 111 -1.53 15.27 -7.51
C SER A 111 -0.93 16.57 -8.03
N TYR A 112 -1.37 17.00 -9.20
CA TYR A 112 -1.06 18.31 -9.77
C TYR A 112 -2.26 18.84 -10.55
N TYR A 113 -2.24 20.13 -10.82
CA TYR A 113 -3.18 20.76 -11.73
C TYR A 113 -2.49 21.72 -12.67
N CYS A 114 -3.14 21.93 -13.80
CA CYS A 114 -2.70 22.79 -14.87
C CYS A 114 -3.61 24.03 -14.94
N THR A 115 -3.03 25.17 -15.26
CA THR A 115 -3.74 26.43 -15.50
C THR A 115 -3.25 27.05 -16.79
N CYS A 116 -4.13 27.54 -17.64
CA CYS A 116 -3.69 28.27 -18.83
C CYS A 116 -2.97 29.57 -18.45
N VAL A 117 -1.96 29.93 -19.25
CA VAL A 117 -1.28 31.22 -19.10
C VAL A 117 -2.23 32.37 -19.51
N PRO A 118 -1.99 33.62 -19.05
CA PRO A 118 -2.82 34.75 -19.45
C PRO A 118 -2.98 34.88 -20.97
N GLY A 119 -4.21 35.14 -21.43
CA GLY A 119 -4.57 35.19 -22.85
C GLY A 119 -4.99 33.85 -23.47
N PHE A 120 -5.03 32.78 -22.67
CA PHE A 120 -5.48 31.46 -23.08
C PHE A 120 -6.54 30.91 -22.13
N VAL A 121 -7.46 30.11 -22.69
CA VAL A 121 -8.55 29.45 -21.95
C VAL A 121 -8.50 27.96 -22.22
N ALA A 122 -8.81 27.15 -21.20
CA ALA A 122 -8.88 25.72 -21.33
C ALA A 122 -10.00 25.33 -22.30
N SER A 123 -9.78 24.31 -23.13
CA SER A 123 -10.75 23.83 -24.12
C SER A 123 -12.09 23.37 -23.52
N ASN A 124 -12.10 23.05 -22.23
CA ASN A 124 -13.28 22.67 -21.47
C ASN A 124 -13.82 23.80 -20.56
N GLY A 125 -13.27 25.01 -20.66
CA GLY A 125 -13.66 26.18 -19.87
C GLY A 125 -13.23 26.14 -18.40
N GLN A 126 -12.42 25.17 -17.96
CA GLN A 126 -11.96 25.10 -16.57
C GLN A 126 -10.75 26.00 -16.32
N GLU A 127 -10.74 26.69 -15.17
CA GLU A 127 -9.56 27.45 -14.73
C GLU A 127 -8.41 26.52 -14.29
N ARG A 128 -8.75 25.37 -13.72
CA ARG A 128 -7.82 24.31 -13.29
C ARG A 128 -8.25 22.99 -13.90
N PHE A 129 -7.32 22.28 -14.55
CA PHE A 129 -7.59 21.00 -15.18
C PHE A 129 -6.47 19.98 -14.89
N ASN A 130 -6.80 18.69 -14.99
CA ASN A 130 -5.80 17.62 -14.92
C ASN A 130 -5.29 17.32 -16.34
N ALA A 131 -3.97 17.15 -16.51
CA ALA A 131 -3.41 16.89 -17.84
C ALA A 131 -3.88 15.57 -18.49
N ARG A 132 -4.40 14.61 -17.70
CA ARG A 132 -4.94 13.34 -18.21
C ARG A 132 -6.28 13.48 -18.94
N GLN A 133 -6.87 14.68 -18.98
CA GLN A 133 -8.21 14.92 -19.53
C GLN A 133 -8.20 15.46 -20.98
N ASP A 134 -7.07 15.38 -21.71
CA ASP A 134 -6.90 15.93 -23.07
C ASP A 134 -7.33 17.42 -23.19
N VAL A 135 -7.16 18.18 -22.12
CA VAL A 135 -7.49 19.60 -22.06
C VAL A 135 -6.33 20.42 -22.60
N THR A 136 -6.62 21.35 -23.51
CA THR A 136 -5.62 22.21 -24.15
C THR A 136 -5.93 23.68 -23.93
N CYS A 137 -4.90 24.51 -23.84
CA CYS A 137 -5.04 25.95 -23.72
C CYS A 137 -5.10 26.59 -25.11
N LYS A 138 -6.24 27.20 -25.45
CA LYS A 138 -6.47 27.89 -26.72
C LYS A 138 -6.52 29.39 -26.48
N GLY A 139 -5.89 30.16 -27.37
CA GLY A 139 -5.87 31.62 -27.27
C GLY A 139 -7.27 32.18 -27.47
N GLU A 140 -7.61 33.23 -26.73
CA GLU A 140 -8.76 34.06 -27.08
C GLU A 140 -8.42 34.84 -28.35
N VAL A 141 -9.26 34.71 -29.39
CA VAL A 141 -9.16 35.49 -30.64
C VAL A 141 -9.92 36.79 -30.45
#